data_AF-A0A4P5S228-F1
#
_entry.id   AF-A0A4P5S228-F1
#
_cell.length_a   1.000
_cell.length_b   1.000
_cell.length_c   1.000
_cell.angle_alpha   90.00
_cell.angle_beta   90.00
_cell.angle_gamma   90.00
#
_symmetry.space_group_name_H-M   'P 1'
#
loop_
_entity.id
_entity.type
_entity.pdbx_description
1 polymer ?
#
loop_
_entity_poly.entity_id
_entity_poly.type
_entity_poly.pdbx_seq_one_letter_code
_entity_poly.pdbx_strand_id
1 'polypeptide(L)'
;MSDGRIVAGAFMLGSLGATDWVDGYLARRFNQVSELGKVLDPVVDRLVFFVGVSTALYYSGIPLWFGVAILVREGFVALLMLIATLFGMQRFGVTYWGKWATFLLLGAVPWVLAGSEGGVWQIFWVLGWILAVPGLILSYITAVQYIPMVRAHMGPSEYRKSP
;
A
#
# COMPACT_ATOMS: atom_id res chain seq x y z
N MET A 1 -13.20 15.30 24.06
CA MET A 1 -12.47 16.37 23.37
C MET A 1 -12.08 15.83 22.01
N SER A 2 -12.50 16.46 20.92
CA SER A 2 -12.08 16.15 19.56
C SER A 2 -10.59 16.42 19.46
N ASP A 3 -9.78 15.36 19.36
CA ASP A 3 -8.33 15.49 19.21
C ASP A 3 -8.07 15.78 17.73
N GLY A 4 -8.22 17.05 17.33
CA GLY A 4 -8.16 17.47 15.92
C GLY A 4 -6.87 17.09 15.19
N ARG A 5 -5.86 16.61 15.94
CA ARG A 5 -4.65 15.96 15.44
C ARG A 5 -4.94 14.69 14.62
N ILE A 6 -5.94 13.89 15.02
CA ILE A 6 -6.32 12.65 14.30
C ILE A 6 -6.87 13.00 12.92
N VAL A 7 -7.78 13.98 12.87
CA VAL A 7 -8.35 14.46 11.60
C VAL A 7 -7.29 15.13 10.74
N ALA A 8 -6.42 15.97 11.31
CA ALA A 8 -5.30 16.56 10.58
C ALA A 8 -4.37 15.49 9.99
N GLY A 9 -4.07 14.44 10.77
CA GLY A 9 -3.30 13.28 10.32
C GLY A 9 -3.98 12.53 9.19
N ALA A 10 -5.29 12.32 9.27
CA ALA A 10 -6.09 11.72 8.20
C ALA A 10 -6.03 12.56 6.91
N PHE A 11 -6.23 13.87 7.00
CA PHE A 11 -6.11 14.76 5.83
C PHE A 11 -4.71 14.71 5.23
N MET A 12 -3.67 14.75 6.06
CA MET A 12 -2.28 14.69 5.62
C MET A 12 -1.99 13.37 4.88
N LEU A 13 -2.40 12.23 5.45
CA LEU A 13 -2.25 10.91 4.82
C LEU A 13 -3.01 10.82 3.50
N GLY A 14 -4.25 11.32 3.47
CA GLY A 14 -5.07 11.34 2.26
C GLY A 14 -4.48 12.23 1.17
N SER A 15 -3.97 13.41 1.52
CA SER A 15 -3.35 14.33 0.56
C SER A 15 -2.04 13.78 0.01
N LEU A 16 -1.19 13.17 0.85
CA LEU A 16 0.07 12.56 0.39
C LEU A 16 -0.22 11.45 -0.62
N GLY A 17 -1.11 10.50 -0.28
CA GLY A 17 -1.46 9.42 -1.20
C GLY A 17 -2.13 9.89 -2.49
N ALA A 18 -2.90 10.97 -2.45
CA ALA A 18 -3.48 11.58 -3.64
C ALA A 18 -2.42 12.27 -4.51
N THR A 19 -1.50 13.03 -3.90
CA THR A 19 -0.41 13.72 -4.61
C THR A 19 0.53 12.72 -5.29
N ASP A 20 0.93 11.65 -4.61
CA ASP A 20 1.80 10.62 -5.20
C ASP A 20 1.16 9.96 -6.44
N TRP A 21 -0.16 9.76 -6.40
CA TRP A 21 -0.90 9.24 -7.55
C TRP A 21 -0.91 10.22 -8.72
N VAL A 22 -1.13 11.51 -8.44
CA VAL A 22 -1.15 12.58 -9.44
C VAL A 22 0.24 12.79 -10.05
N ASP A 23 1.27 12.88 -9.23
CA ASP A 23 2.65 13.07 -9.67
C ASP A 23 3.16 11.86 -10.45
N GLY A 24 2.85 10.65 -9.98
CA GLY A 24 3.14 9.43 -10.72
C GLY A 24 2.38 9.32 -12.05
N TYR A 25 1.19 9.89 -12.17
CA TYR A 25 0.46 9.98 -13.44
C TYR A 25 1.12 10.99 -14.39
N LEU A 26 1.46 12.18 -13.89
CA LEU A 26 2.10 13.24 -14.68
C LEU A 26 3.50 12.83 -15.14
N ALA A 27 4.33 12.27 -14.26
CA ALA A 27 5.69 11.84 -14.59
C ALA A 27 5.71 10.79 -15.72
N ARG A 28 4.75 9.86 -15.74
CA ARG A 28 4.59 8.89 -16.83
C ARG A 28 4.13 9.53 -18.13
N ARG A 29 3.31 10.58 -18.06
CA ARG A 29 2.83 11.32 -19.23
C ARG A 29 3.92 12.19 -19.86
N PHE A 30 4.83 12.74 -19.05
CA PHE A 30 5.92 13.61 -19.50
C PHE A 30 7.26 12.88 -19.65
N ASN A 31 7.31 11.56 -19.43
CA ASN A 31 8.50 10.72 -19.54
C ASN A 31 9.68 11.20 -18.66
N GLN A 32 9.38 11.83 -17.52
CA GLN A 32 10.37 12.41 -16.60
C GLN A 32 10.67 11.44 -15.45
N VAL A 33 11.21 10.27 -15.77
CA VAL A 33 11.53 9.24 -14.76
C VAL A 33 13.05 9.07 -14.64
N SER A 34 13.63 9.41 -13.49
CA SER A 34 15.07 9.25 -13.23
C SER A 34 15.40 7.85 -12.69
N GLU A 35 16.58 7.31 -13.00
CA GLU A 35 17.01 5.97 -12.53
C GLU A 35 17.16 5.90 -11.01
N LEU A 36 17.68 6.97 -10.39
CA LEU A 36 17.75 7.08 -8.92
C LEU A 36 16.36 7.14 -8.28
N GLY A 37 15.44 7.90 -8.89
CA GLY A 37 14.06 8.02 -8.42
C GLY A 37 13.35 6.67 -8.39
N LYS A 38 13.49 5.85 -9.44
CA LYS A 38 12.86 4.51 -9.52
C LYS A 38 13.20 3.57 -8.35
N VAL A 39 14.34 3.79 -7.69
CA VAL A 39 14.80 2.98 -6.55
C VAL A 39 14.41 3.61 -5.22
N LEU A 40 14.58 4.93 -5.08
CA LEU A 40 14.27 5.67 -3.85
C LEU A 40 12.77 5.76 -3.57
N ASP A 41 11.97 6.01 -4.61
CA ASP A 41 10.52 6.27 -4.54
C ASP A 41 9.78 5.12 -3.81
N PRO A 42 9.94 3.83 -4.22
CA PRO A 42 9.22 2.74 -3.54
C PRO A 42 9.70 2.45 -2.11
N VAL A 43 10.90 2.90 -1.74
CA VAL A 43 11.44 2.73 -0.39
C VAL A 43 10.85 3.79 0.53
N VAL A 44 10.87 5.05 0.09
CA VAL A 44 10.30 6.17 0.85
C VAL A 44 8.79 5.98 1.02
N ASP A 45 8.07 5.62 -0.05
CA ASP A 45 6.63 5.34 0.00
C ASP A 45 6.28 4.31 1.07
N ARG A 46 7.04 3.21 1.10
CA ARG A 46 6.83 2.16 2.10
C ARG A 46 7.12 2.66 3.49
N LEU A 47 8.23 3.38 3.72
CA LEU A 47 8.54 3.92 5.03
C LEU A 47 7.45 4.86 5.53
N VAL A 48 7.00 5.79 4.69
CA VAL A 48 5.89 6.71 4.99
C VAL A 48 4.62 5.93 5.34
N PHE A 49 4.31 4.89 4.56
CA PHE A 49 3.13 4.07 4.80
C PHE A 49 3.23 3.27 6.11
N PHE A 50 4.37 2.63 6.39
CA PHE A 50 4.63 1.91 7.64
C PHE A 50 4.54 2.84 8.86
N VAL A 51 5.16 4.01 8.79
CA VAL A 51 5.11 5.03 9.86
C VAL A 51 3.69 5.54 10.05
N GLY A 52 2.97 5.84 8.96
CA GLY A 52 1.59 6.32 8.99
C GLY A 52 0.64 5.33 9.66
N VAL A 53 0.67 4.06 9.24
CA VAL A 53 -0.18 3.00 9.82
C VAL A 53 0.20 2.72 11.28
N SER A 54 1.49 2.68 11.61
CA SER A 54 1.95 2.45 12.99
C SER A 54 1.55 3.59 13.93
N THR A 55 1.61 4.83 13.45
CA THR A 55 1.17 6.01 14.19
C THR A 55 -0.35 5.98 14.39
N ALA A 56 -1.11 5.64 13.35
CA ALA A 56 -2.56 5.48 13.44
C ALA A 56 -2.97 4.39 14.46
N LEU A 57 -2.21 3.30 14.54
CA LEU A 57 -2.38 2.26 15.57
C LEU A 57 -2.07 2.78 16.98
N TYR A 58 -0.97 3.52 17.15
CA TYR A 58 -0.55 4.07 18.45
C TYR A 58 -1.62 4.98 19.06
N TYR A 59 -2.27 5.81 18.23
CA TYR A 59 -3.36 6.69 18.66
C TYR A 59 -4.74 6.01 18.70
N SER A 60 -4.81 4.68 18.55
CA SER A 60 -6.08 3.92 18.47
C SER A 60 -7.05 4.43 17.38
N GLY A 61 -6.52 5.10 16.36
CA GLY A 61 -7.32 5.70 15.29
C GLY A 61 -7.78 4.70 14.23
N ILE A 62 -7.18 3.51 14.19
CA ILE A 62 -7.64 2.37 13.40
C ILE A 62 -7.64 1.10 14.28
N PRO A 63 -8.51 0.11 14.04
CA PRO A 63 -8.48 -1.13 14.82
C PRO A 63 -7.15 -1.88 14.66
N LEU A 64 -6.68 -2.46 15.77
CA LEU A 64 -5.40 -3.17 15.83
C LEU A 64 -5.28 -4.25 14.75
N TRP A 65 -6.31 -5.09 14.60
CA TRP A 65 -6.32 -6.17 13.62
C TRP A 65 -6.16 -5.66 12.19
N PHE A 66 -6.71 -4.50 11.87
CA PHE A 66 -6.70 -3.93 10.53
C PHE A 66 -5.33 -3.37 10.20
N GLY A 67 -4.75 -2.56 11.10
CA GLY A 67 -3.40 -2.05 10.92
C GLY A 67 -2.37 -3.18 10.85
N VAL A 68 -2.45 -4.17 11.75
CA VAL A 68 -1.55 -5.34 11.72
C VAL A 68 -1.69 -6.13 10.41
N ALA A 69 -2.92 -6.37 9.92
CA ALA A 69 -3.12 -7.07 8.65
C ALA A 69 -2.48 -6.33 7.46
N ILE A 70 -2.61 -5.01 7.41
CA ILE A 70 -1.96 -4.17 6.39
C ILE A 70 -0.43 -4.31 6.47
N LEU A 71 0.14 -4.14 7.67
CA LEU A 71 1.59 -4.19 7.87
C LEU A 71 2.18 -5.57 7.54
N VAL A 72 1.50 -6.65 7.95
CA VAL A 72 1.92 -8.02 7.64
C VAL A 72 1.89 -8.25 6.13
N ARG A 73 0.82 -7.85 5.45
CA ARG A 73 0.73 -7.98 3.99
C ARG A 73 1.82 -7.20 3.28
N GLU A 74 2.07 -5.95 3.68
CA GLU A 74 3.07 -5.10 3.03
C GLU A 74 4.49 -5.62 3.27
N GLY A 75 4.80 -6.04 4.50
CA GLY A 75 6.05 -6.70 4.83
C GLY A 75 6.26 -8.01 4.05
N PHE A 76 5.21 -8.81 3.90
CA PHE A 76 5.26 -10.05 3.13
C PHE A 76 5.56 -9.79 1.64
N VAL A 77 4.85 -8.86 1.00
CA VAL A 77 5.11 -8.50 -0.41
C VAL A 77 6.51 -7.89 -0.57
N ALA A 78 6.96 -7.07 0.39
CA ALA A 78 8.31 -6.53 0.38
C ALA A 78 9.38 -7.61 0.46
N LEU A 79 9.21 -8.58 1.37
CA LEU A 79 10.12 -9.71 1.51
C LEU A 79 10.13 -10.59 0.25
N LEU A 80 8.96 -10.91 -0.31
CA LEU A 80 8.87 -11.67 -1.56
C LEU A 80 9.61 -10.97 -2.70
N MET A 81 9.44 -9.65 -2.85
CA MET A 81 10.15 -8.88 -3.87
C MET A 81 11.66 -8.86 -3.63
N LEU A 82 12.09 -8.67 -2.38
CA LEU A 82 13.51 -8.69 -2.02
C LEU A 82 14.15 -10.04 -2.39
N ILE A 83 13.50 -11.15 -2.01
CA ILE A 83 13.97 -12.50 -2.36
C ILE A 83 14.02 -12.64 -3.89
N ALA A 84 12.97 -12.27 -4.61
CA ALA A 84 12.96 -12.33 -6.07
C ALA A 84 14.12 -11.56 -6.72
N THR A 85 14.41 -10.36 -6.23
CA THR A 85 15.55 -9.55 -6.70
C THR A 85 16.90 -10.18 -6.37
N LEU A 86 17.07 -10.77 -5.18
CA LEU A 86 18.30 -11.49 -4.81
C LEU A 86 18.57 -12.71 -5.71
N PHE A 87 17.52 -13.34 -6.26
CA PHE A 87 17.63 -14.44 -7.23
C PHE A 87 17.73 -13.95 -8.70
N GLY A 88 17.99 -12.68 -8.94
CA GLY A 88 18.21 -12.13 -10.28
C GLY A 88 16.93 -11.93 -11.11
N MET A 89 15.75 -12.01 -10.50
CA MET A 89 14.51 -11.66 -11.17
C MET A 89 14.38 -10.14 -11.29
N GLN A 90 14.07 -9.66 -12.48
CA GLN A 90 13.63 -8.27 -12.65
C GLN A 90 12.32 -8.05 -11.89
N ARG A 91 12.13 -6.85 -11.31
CA ARG A 91 10.89 -6.48 -10.63
C ARG A 91 9.70 -6.69 -11.58
N PHE A 92 8.83 -7.64 -11.25
CA PHE A 92 7.59 -7.84 -12.01
C PHE A 92 6.58 -6.74 -11.67
N GLY A 93 5.81 -6.34 -12.67
CA GLY A 93 4.79 -5.31 -12.50
C GLY A 93 3.67 -5.75 -11.54
N VAL A 94 3.20 -4.82 -10.72
CA VAL A 94 2.01 -5.03 -9.86
C VAL A 94 0.82 -5.37 -10.75
N THR A 95 0.16 -6.48 -10.45
CA THR A 95 -1.08 -6.92 -11.11
C THR A 95 -2.14 -5.82 -11.08
N TYR A 96 -3.03 -5.81 -12.08
CA TYR A 96 -4.14 -4.84 -12.13
C TYR A 96 -4.96 -4.84 -10.82
N TRP A 97 -5.24 -6.02 -10.28
CA TRP A 97 -5.88 -6.20 -8.97
C TRP A 97 -5.07 -5.65 -7.79
N GLY A 98 -3.73 -5.72 -7.86
CA GLY A 98 -2.86 -5.14 -6.85
C GLY A 98 -2.95 -3.62 -6.82
N LYS A 99 -3.08 -2.98 -7.99
CA LYS A 99 -3.27 -1.52 -8.08
C LYS A 99 -4.59 -1.09 -7.45
N TRP A 100 -5.68 -1.83 -7.71
CA TRP A 100 -6.97 -1.57 -7.08
C TRP A 100 -6.93 -1.77 -5.57
N ALA A 101 -6.26 -2.83 -5.09
CA ALA A 101 -6.09 -3.06 -3.66
C ALA A 101 -5.39 -1.87 -2.98
N THR A 102 -4.30 -1.38 -3.56
CA THR A 102 -3.58 -0.20 -3.05
C THR A 102 -4.45 1.05 -3.08
N PHE A 103 -5.18 1.30 -4.17
CA PHE A 103 -6.06 2.46 -4.29
C PHE A 103 -7.15 2.47 -3.21
N LEU A 104 -7.80 1.31 -2.99
CA LEU A 104 -8.82 1.16 -1.96
C LEU A 104 -8.24 1.38 -0.55
N LEU A 105 -7.05 0.83 -0.27
CA LEU A 105 -6.41 0.99 1.04
C LEU A 105 -5.90 2.42 1.28
N LEU A 106 -5.39 3.11 0.25
CA LEU A 106 -4.98 4.51 0.32
C LEU A 106 -6.16 5.43 0.66
N GLY A 107 -7.37 5.13 0.17
CA GLY A 107 -8.57 5.86 0.58
C GLY A 107 -9.11 5.40 1.94
N ALA A 108 -9.06 4.11 2.23
CA ALA A 108 -9.63 3.52 3.44
C ALA A 108 -8.93 4.01 4.72
N VAL A 109 -7.59 3.98 4.75
CA VAL A 109 -6.82 4.28 5.97
C VAL A 109 -7.07 5.70 6.49
N PRO A 110 -6.99 6.76 5.66
CA PRO A 110 -7.35 8.12 6.07
C PRO A 110 -8.79 8.24 6.56
N TRP A 111 -9.74 7.60 5.88
CA TRP A 111 -11.16 7.72 6.21
C TRP A 111 -11.53 6.99 7.51
N VAL A 112 -10.99 5.80 7.74
CA VAL A 112 -11.14 5.10 9.02
C VAL A 112 -10.49 5.93 10.14
N LEU A 113 -9.31 6.51 9.89
CA LEU A 113 -8.64 7.36 10.87
C LEU A 113 -9.46 8.61 11.21
N ALA A 114 -9.96 9.35 10.22
CA ALA A 114 -10.82 10.51 10.45
C ALA A 114 -12.11 10.13 11.20
N GLY A 115 -12.73 9.01 10.80
CA GLY A 115 -13.97 8.52 11.40
C GLY A 115 -13.84 8.10 12.87
N SER A 116 -12.63 7.77 13.33
CA SER A 116 -12.36 7.39 14.72
C SER A 116 -12.60 8.53 15.72
N GLU A 117 -12.58 9.79 15.27
CA GLU A 117 -12.91 10.94 16.13
C GLU A 117 -14.40 11.00 16.49
N GLY A 118 -15.27 10.37 15.69
CA GLY A 118 -16.72 10.40 15.85
C GLY A 118 -17.35 11.74 15.43
N GLY A 119 -18.58 12.00 15.90
CA GLY A 119 -19.33 13.21 15.58
C GLY A 119 -19.57 13.37 14.07
N VAL A 120 -19.25 14.54 13.52
CA VAL A 120 -19.42 14.85 12.08
C VAL A 120 -18.56 13.96 11.17
N TRP A 121 -17.48 13.38 11.69
CA TRP A 121 -16.56 12.54 10.92
C TRP A 121 -17.02 11.08 10.82
N GLN A 122 -18.07 10.68 11.54
CA GLN A 122 -18.55 9.31 11.58
C GLN A 122 -18.94 8.76 10.19
N ILE A 123 -19.32 9.63 9.25
CA ILE A 123 -19.57 9.21 7.86
C ILE A 123 -18.32 8.62 7.20
N PHE A 124 -17.14 9.16 7.48
CA PHE A 124 -15.87 8.65 6.96
C PHE A 124 -15.52 7.29 7.57
N TRP A 125 -15.99 6.99 8.78
CA TRP A 125 -15.83 5.65 9.35
C TRP A 125 -16.50 4.59 8.46
N VAL A 126 -17.76 4.81 8.11
CA VAL A 126 -18.54 3.87 7.30
C VAL A 126 -17.95 3.75 5.89
N LEU A 127 -17.68 4.89 5.23
CA LEU A 127 -17.07 4.92 3.91
C LEU A 127 -15.68 4.27 3.91
N GLY A 128 -14.89 4.53 4.94
CA GLY A 128 -13.58 3.92 5.15
C GLY A 128 -13.66 2.41 5.20
N TRP A 129 -14.62 1.85 5.95
CA TRP A 129 -14.81 0.39 6.02
C TRP A 129 -15.31 -0.24 4.72
N ILE A 130 -16.17 0.46 3.97
CA ILE A 130 -16.62 0.04 2.63
C ILE A 130 -15.43 -0.13 1.68
N LEU A 131 -14.40 0.71 1.79
CA LEU A 131 -13.16 0.57 1.01
C LEU A 131 -12.17 -0.42 1.65
N ALA A 132 -12.05 -0.40 2.98
CA ALA A 132 -11.05 -1.16 3.73
C ALA A 132 -11.20 -2.67 3.53
N VAL A 133 -12.42 -3.18 3.64
CA VAL A 133 -12.69 -4.63 3.55
C VAL A 133 -12.32 -5.18 2.16
N PRO A 134 -12.88 -4.68 1.03
CA PRO A 134 -12.49 -5.17 -0.28
C PRO A 134 -11.02 -4.87 -0.60
N GLY A 135 -10.49 -3.73 -0.18
CA GLY A 135 -9.09 -3.38 -0.35
C GLY A 135 -8.15 -4.38 0.32
N LEU A 136 -8.44 -4.73 1.57
CA LEU A 136 -7.65 -5.70 2.33
C LEU A 136 -7.75 -7.10 1.71
N ILE A 137 -8.95 -7.56 1.36
CA ILE A 137 -9.17 -8.85 0.71
C ILE A 137 -8.35 -8.93 -0.59
N LEU A 138 -8.48 -7.94 -1.48
CA LEU A 138 -7.72 -7.89 -2.73
C LEU A 138 -6.20 -7.82 -2.48
N SER A 139 -5.77 -7.12 -1.44
CA SER A 139 -4.35 -7.00 -1.09
C SER A 139 -3.74 -8.35 -0.70
N TYR A 140 -4.50 -9.21 -0.02
CA TYR A 140 -4.07 -10.56 0.35
C TYR A 140 -4.14 -11.53 -0.84
N ILE A 141 -5.20 -11.47 -1.64
CA ILE A 141 -5.32 -12.26 -2.87
C ILE A 141 -4.11 -12.01 -3.79
N THR A 142 -3.77 -10.73 -3.99
CA THR A 142 -2.64 -10.33 -4.84
C THR A 142 -1.30 -10.72 -4.23
N ALA A 143 -1.14 -10.63 -2.92
CA ALA A 143 0.05 -11.09 -2.22
C ALA A 143 0.29 -12.60 -2.43
N VAL A 144 -0.76 -13.41 -2.32
CA VAL A 144 -0.68 -14.87 -2.56
C VAL A 144 -0.38 -15.17 -4.02
N GLN A 145 -0.95 -14.42 -4.97
CA GLN A 145 -0.67 -14.57 -6.41
C GLN A 145 0.80 -14.32 -6.77
N TYR A 146 1.55 -13.54 -5.99
CA TYR A 146 2.98 -13.32 -6.23
C TYR A 146 3.86 -14.50 -5.84
N ILE A 147 3.41 -15.38 -4.93
CA ILE A 147 4.18 -16.56 -4.51
C ILE A 147 4.56 -17.48 -5.69
N PRO A 148 3.60 -17.97 -6.52
CA PRO A 148 3.94 -18.85 -7.64
C PRO A 148 4.78 -18.14 -8.69
N MET A 149 4.57 -16.84 -8.94
CA MET A 149 5.40 -16.05 -9.87
C MET A 149 6.86 -16.04 -9.43
N VAL A 150 7.07 -15.84 -8.12
CA VAL A 150 8.39 -15.79 -7.50
C VAL A 150 9.05 -17.17 -7.49
N ARG A 151 8.30 -18.24 -7.16
CA ARG A 151 8.78 -19.63 -7.20
C ARG A 151 9.16 -20.12 -8.59
N ALA A 152 8.39 -19.78 -9.63
CA ALA A 152 8.63 -20.25 -10.99
C ALA A 152 10.01 -19.81 -11.54
N HIS A 153 10.53 -18.68 -11.09
CA HIS A 153 11.85 -18.19 -11.49
C HIS A 153 12.99 -18.70 -10.61
N MET A 154 12.69 -19.21 -9.41
CA MET A 154 13.69 -19.88 -8.54
C MET A 154 13.88 -21.37 -8.86
N GLY A 155 13.04 -21.95 -9.73
CA GLY A 155 13.20 -23.33 -10.19
C GLY A 155 14.48 -23.53 -11.02
N PRO A 156 14.97 -24.79 -11.16
CA PRO A 156 16.13 -25.11 -12.00
C PRO A 156 16.00 -24.52 -13.41
N SER A 157 17.12 -24.11 -14.00
CA SER A 157 17.22 -23.34 -15.25
C SER A 157 16.54 -23.95 -16.49
N GLU A 158 16.03 -25.19 -16.42
CA GLU A 158 15.40 -25.93 -17.51
C GLU A 158 14.01 -25.41 -17.93
N TYR A 159 13.35 -24.57 -17.13
CA TYR A 159 12.01 -24.00 -17.46
C TYR A 159 12.01 -22.50 -17.75
N ARG A 160 13.17 -21.90 -18.04
CA ARG A 160 13.25 -20.49 -18.43
C ARG A 160 12.73 -20.32 -19.86
N LYS A 161 11.40 -20.24 -20.03
CA LYS A 161 10.82 -19.73 -21.28
C LYS A 161 11.19 -18.26 -21.41
N SER A 162 12.13 -18.00 -22.30
CA SER A 162 12.40 -16.65 -22.80
C SER A 162 11.15 -16.15 -23.54
N PRO A 163 10.70 -14.91 -23.30
CA PRO A 163 9.75 -14.26 -24.21
C PRO A 163 10.37 -14.02 -25.58
#